data_AF-G9QNN5-F1
#
_entry.id   AF-G9QNN5-F1
#
_cell.length_a   1.000
_cell.length_b   1.000
_cell.length_c   1.000
_cell.angle_alpha   90.00
_cell.angle_beta   90.00
_cell.angle_gamma   90.00
#
_symmetry.space_group_name_H-M   'P 1'
#
loop_
_entity.id
_entity.type
_entity.pdbx_description
1 polymer ?
#
loop_
_entity_poly.entity_id
_entity_poly.type
_entity_poly.pdbx_seq_one_letter_code
_entity_poly.pdbx_strand_id
1 'polypeptide(L)'
;MNRLAHHQGIHKFFTMLGLALYFSKPVMKHLVHIVDALTTKGFAGTLTDLHHWSFHPNHRTTLSHFFTKSPWDEETLLRKLQQWMLRRVERIA
;
A
#
# COMPACT_ATOMS: atom_id res chain seq x y z
N MET A 1 -0.59 -19.09 -10.00
CA MET A 1 0.28 -18.41 -9.02
C MET A 1 -0.61 -17.85 -7.91
N ASN A 2 -0.42 -18.33 -6.68
CA ASN A 2 -1.34 -18.15 -5.56
C ASN A 2 -1.49 -16.67 -5.19
N ARG A 3 -2.63 -16.11 -5.56
CA ARG A 3 -3.12 -14.80 -5.16
C ARG A 3 -3.46 -14.90 -3.67
N LEU A 4 -2.50 -14.59 -2.80
CA LEU A 4 -2.65 -14.68 -1.33
C LEU A 4 -3.98 -14.02 -0.94
N ALA A 5 -4.86 -14.76 -0.26
CA ALA A 5 -6.22 -14.29 0.08
C ALA A 5 -6.22 -12.91 0.77
N HIS A 6 -5.13 -12.57 1.45
CA HIS A 6 -4.90 -11.29 2.12
C HIS A 6 -4.77 -10.10 1.17
N HIS A 7 -4.22 -10.27 -0.05
CA HIS A 7 -4.15 -9.19 -1.05
C HIS A 7 -5.54 -8.77 -1.53
N GLN A 8 -6.52 -9.69 -1.52
CA GLN A 8 -7.87 -9.38 -1.95
C GLN A 8 -8.54 -8.35 -1.04
N GLY A 9 -8.27 -8.39 0.26
CA GLY A 9 -8.73 -7.37 1.22
C GLY A 9 -8.14 -6.00 0.94
N ILE A 10 -6.82 -5.94 0.73
CA ILE A 10 -6.10 -4.69 0.43
C ILE A 10 -6.61 -4.08 -0.88
N HIS A 11 -6.75 -4.89 -1.93
CA HIS A 11 -7.29 -4.44 -3.21
C HIS A 11 -8.71 -3.88 -3.09
N LYS A 12 -9.62 -4.57 -2.37
CA LYS A 12 -10.99 -4.08 -2.13
C LYS A 12 -10.97 -2.74 -1.40
N PHE A 13 -10.12 -2.59 -0.39
CA PHE A 13 -9.95 -1.35 0.36
C PHE A 13 -9.48 -0.20 -0.55
N PHE A 14 -8.46 -0.43 -1.37
CA PHE A 14 -7.96 0.55 -2.32
C PHE A 14 -8.98 0.93 -3.40
N THR A 15 -9.79 -0.03 -3.86
CA THR A 15 -10.91 0.24 -4.77
C THR A 15 -11.96 1.12 -4.10
N MET A 16 -12.33 0.86 -2.85
CA MET A 16 -13.26 1.70 -2.09
C MET A 16 -12.74 3.13 -1.92
N LEU A 17 -11.43 3.32 -1.73
CA LEU A 17 -10.80 4.64 -1.67
C LEU A 17 -10.71 5.34 -3.05
N GLY A 18 -11.00 4.63 -4.14
CA GLY A 18 -10.92 5.16 -5.50
C GLY A 18 -9.49 5.40 -6.00
N LEU A 19 -8.48 4.74 -5.39
CA LEU A 19 -7.07 5.02 -5.68
C LEU A 19 -6.65 4.71 -7.12
N ALA A 20 -7.33 3.75 -7.76
CA ALA A 20 -7.06 3.37 -9.15
C ALA A 20 -7.33 4.51 -10.16
N LEU A 21 -8.04 5.57 -9.77
CA LEU A 21 -8.26 6.76 -10.60
C LEU A 21 -7.08 7.73 -10.57
N TYR A 22 -6.19 7.60 -9.58
CA TYR A 22 -5.09 8.54 -9.33
C TYR A 22 -3.72 7.90 -9.53
N PHE A 23 -3.61 6.58 -9.38
CA PHE A 23 -2.33 5.89 -9.40
C PHE A 23 -2.22 4.87 -10.52
N SER A 24 -1.03 4.80 -11.10
CA SER A 24 -0.68 3.81 -12.11
C SER A 24 -0.64 2.40 -11.51
N LYS A 25 -0.77 1.37 -12.36
CA LYS A 25 -0.69 -0.04 -11.92
C LYS A 25 0.60 -0.36 -11.15
N PRO A 26 1.80 0.12 -11.53
CA PRO A 26 3.01 -0.09 -10.75
C PRO A 26 2.95 0.51 -9.34
N VAL A 27 2.46 1.75 -9.21
CA VAL A 27 2.29 2.40 -7.89
C VAL A 27 1.33 1.59 -7.02
N MET A 28 0.17 1.20 -7.59
CA MET A 28 -0.81 0.36 -6.89
C MET A 28 -0.21 -0.97 -6.43
N LYS A 29 0.62 -1.61 -7.25
CA LYS A 29 1.31 -2.85 -6.88
C LYS A 29 2.25 -2.64 -5.69
N HIS A 30 3.06 -1.58 -5.72
CA HIS A 30 3.94 -1.25 -4.59
C HIS A 30 3.15 -0.98 -3.31
N LEU A 31 2.07 -0.21 -3.37
CA LEU A 31 1.22 0.07 -2.20
C LEU A 31 0.62 -1.20 -1.60
N VAL A 32 0.18 -2.15 -2.42
CA VAL A 32 -0.37 -3.44 -1.92
C VAL A 32 0.71 -4.21 -1.17
N HIS A 33 1.90 -4.34 -1.77
CA HIS A 33 3.02 -5.03 -1.13
C HIS A 33 3.47 -4.34 0.17
N ILE A 34 3.44 -3.01 0.22
CA ILE A 34 3.76 -2.26 1.44
C ILE A 34 2.77 -2.63 2.54
N VAL A 35 1.47 -2.52 2.28
CA VAL A 35 0.45 -2.86 3.30
C VAL A 35 0.55 -4.32 3.73
N ASP A 36 0.79 -5.24 2.81
CA ASP A 36 0.95 -6.66 3.09
C ASP A 36 2.09 -6.93 4.09
N ALA A 37 3.28 -6.35 3.84
CA ALA A 37 4.41 -6.45 4.77
C ALA A 37 4.10 -5.80 6.13
N LEU A 38 3.51 -4.60 6.14
CA LEU A 38 3.20 -3.87 7.38
C LEU A 38 2.22 -4.62 8.27
N THR A 39 1.33 -5.42 7.67
CA THR A 39 0.35 -6.24 8.39
C THR A 39 0.88 -7.62 8.78
N THR A 40 2.08 -7.98 8.33
CA THR A 40 2.69 -9.28 8.64
C THR A 40 3.42 -9.24 9.99
N LYS A 41 3.19 -10.27 10.82
CA LYS A 41 3.85 -10.41 12.12
C LYS A 41 5.37 -10.54 11.92
N GLY A 42 6.14 -9.66 12.55
CA GLY A 42 7.61 -9.65 12.44
C GLY A 42 8.18 -8.47 11.64
N PHE A 43 7.33 -7.57 11.11
CA PHE A 43 7.80 -6.32 10.54
C PHE A 43 8.39 -5.39 11.61
N ALA A 44 9.69 -5.10 11.52
CA ALA A 44 10.42 -4.28 12.50
C ALA A 44 10.67 -2.84 12.03
N GLY A 45 10.09 -2.42 10.90
CA GLY A 45 10.20 -1.04 10.41
C GLY A 45 11.25 -0.80 9.34
N THR A 46 12.05 -1.80 8.95
CA THR A 46 13.14 -1.59 7.97
C THR A 46 12.70 -1.87 6.53
N LEU A 47 13.38 -1.23 5.57
CA LEU A 47 13.18 -1.53 4.13
C LEU A 47 13.55 -2.98 3.77
N THR A 48 14.45 -3.60 4.54
CA THR A 48 14.79 -5.01 4.39
C THR A 48 13.63 -5.89 4.81
N ASP A 49 13.02 -5.61 5.96
CA ASP A 49 11.83 -6.32 6.44
C ASP A 49 10.67 -6.12 5.47
N LEU A 50 10.48 -4.91 4.95
CA LEU A 50 9.46 -4.60 3.96
C LEU A 50 9.61 -5.47 2.71
N HIS A 51 10.83 -5.60 2.18
CA HIS A 51 11.11 -6.46 1.03
C HIS A 51 10.88 -7.94 1.34
N HIS A 52 11.33 -8.38 2.52
CA HIS A 52 11.21 -9.77 2.96
C HIS A 52 9.76 -10.20 3.18
N TRP A 53 8.97 -9.41 3.92
CA TRP A 53 7.61 -9.75 4.31
C TRP A 53 6.57 -9.51 3.22
N SER A 54 6.82 -8.59 2.28
CA SER A 54 5.87 -8.31 1.19
C SER A 54 5.91 -9.33 0.04
N PHE A 55 6.84 -10.30 0.09
CA PHE A 55 7.15 -11.23 -1.00
C PHE A 55 7.28 -10.51 -2.35
N HIS A 56 7.87 -9.31 -2.34
CA HIS A 56 7.93 -8.47 -3.53
C HIS A 56 8.83 -9.16 -4.58
N PRO A 57 8.32 -9.42 -5.80
CA PRO A 57 9.08 -10.20 -6.79
C PRO A 57 10.32 -9.46 -7.32
N ASN A 58 10.35 -8.14 -7.21
CA ASN A 58 11.49 -7.31 -7.62
C ASN A 58 12.48 -7.13 -6.48
N HIS A 59 13.73 -6.80 -6.81
CA HIS A 59 14.80 -6.51 -5.84
C HIS A 59 14.44 -5.37 -4.87
N ARG A 60 15.00 -5.44 -3.65
CA ARG A 60 14.87 -4.39 -2.61
C ARG A 60 15.20 -2.98 -3.12
N THR A 61 16.14 -2.84 -4.05
CA THR A 61 16.51 -1.56 -4.67
C THR A 61 15.34 -0.91 -5.41
N THR A 62 14.42 -1.70 -5.98
CA THR A 62 13.19 -1.19 -6.60
C THR A 62 12.28 -0.52 -5.56
N LEU A 63 12.16 -1.08 -4.36
CA LEU A 63 11.41 -0.44 -3.27
C LEU A 63 12.09 0.84 -2.81
N SER A 64 13.43 0.84 -2.68
CA SER A 64 14.19 2.06 -2.36
C SER A 64 13.93 3.17 -3.38
N HIS A 65 14.00 2.83 -4.67
CA HIS A 65 13.71 3.77 -5.76
C HIS A 65 12.26 4.25 -5.73
N PHE A 66 11.30 3.38 -5.42
CA PHE A 66 9.90 3.75 -5.28
C PHE A 66 9.70 4.88 -4.26
N PHE A 67 10.32 4.77 -3.07
CA PHE A 67 10.21 5.79 -2.03
C PHE A 67 11.01 7.07 -2.28
N THR A 68 12.13 6.99 -3.02
CA THR A 68 13.09 8.11 -3.10
C THR A 68 13.08 8.84 -4.43
N LYS A 69 12.58 8.22 -5.50
CA LYS A 69 12.71 8.71 -6.88
C LYS A 69 11.43 8.60 -7.69
N SER A 70 10.44 7.81 -7.29
CA SER A 70 9.23 7.63 -8.09
C SER A 70 8.34 8.87 -8.01
N PRO A 71 7.89 9.44 -9.15
CA PRO A 71 6.99 10.60 -9.16
C PRO A 71 5.53 10.14 -9.00
N TRP A 72 5.13 9.76 -7.78
CA TRP A 72 3.72 9.47 -7.47
C TRP A 72 3.20 10.43 -6.39
N ASP A 73 1.91 10.71 -6.45
CA ASP A 73 1.28 11.73 -5.62
C ASP A 73 0.92 11.19 -4.22
N GLU A 74 1.88 11.28 -3.31
CA GLU A 74 1.73 10.89 -1.90
C GLU A 74 0.65 11.72 -1.18
N GLU A 75 0.48 12.99 -1.56
CA GLU A 75 -0.49 13.90 -0.95
C GLU A 75 -1.92 13.47 -1.28
N THR A 76 -2.18 13.04 -2.52
CA THR A 76 -3.47 12.46 -2.89
C THR A 76 -3.78 11.21 -2.07
N LEU A 77 -2.80 10.33 -1.82
CA LEU A 77 -3.02 9.16 -0.97
C LEU A 77 -3.40 9.59 0.46
N LEU A 78 -2.63 10.50 1.05
CA LEU A 78 -2.90 11.01 2.40
C LEU A 78 -4.30 11.63 2.50
N ARG A 79 -4.67 12.46 1.53
CA ARG A 79 -5.98 13.12 1.47
C ARG A 79 -7.13 12.11 1.41
N LYS A 80 -7.01 11.08 0.57
CA LYS A 80 -8.03 10.01 0.47
C LYS A 80 -8.18 9.24 1.77
N LEU A 81 -7.07 8.95 2.46
CA LEU A 81 -7.08 8.28 3.76
C LEU A 81 -7.73 9.15 4.83
N GLN A 82 -7.36 10.43 4.93
CA GLN A 82 -7.95 11.38 5.88
C GLN A 82 -9.45 11.54 5.67
N GLN A 83 -9.90 11.69 4.42
CA GLN A 83 -11.33 11.74 4.08
C GLN A 83 -12.08 10.48 4.50
N TRP A 84 -11.48 9.31 4.30
CA TRP A 84 -12.07 8.05 4.73
C TRP A 84 -12.14 7.94 6.26
N MET A 85 -11.09 8.35 6.98
CA MET A 85 -11.06 8.35 8.44
C MET A 85 -12.10 9.31 9.03
N LEU A 86 -12.22 10.53 8.50
CA LEU A 86 -13.22 11.50 8.94
C LEU A 86 -14.64 10.92 8.82
N ARG A 87 -15.00 10.43 7.62
CA ARG A 87 -16.30 9.78 7.38
C ARG A 87 -16.54 8.55 8.24
N ARG A 88 -15.48 7.90 8.74
CA ARG A 88 -15.59 6.75 9.63
C ARG A 88 -15.88 7.20 11.06
N VAL A 89 -15.20 8.24 11.54
CA VAL A 89 -15.45 8.83 12.87
C VAL A 89 -16.86 9.40 12.94
N GLU A 90 -17.30 10.16 11.94
CA GLU A 90 -18.66 10.72 11.85
C GLU A 90 -19.78 9.68 11.85
N ARG A 91 -19.49 8.44 11.42
CA ARG A 91 -20.46 7.34 11.43
C ARG A 91 -20.52 6.58 12.75
N ILE A 92 -19.52 6.73 13.59
CA ILE A 92 -19.38 6.03 14.88
C ILE A 92 -19.80 6.95 16.04
N ALA A 93 -19.66 8.26 15.87
CA ALA A 93 -20.19 9.28 16.77
C ALA A 93 -21.72 9.39 16.63
#